data_AF-A0A537TIB6-F1
#
_entry.id   AF-A0A537TIB6-F1
#
_cell.length_a   1.000
_cell.length_b   1.000
_cell.length_c   1.000
_cell.angle_alpha   90.00
_cell.angle_beta   90.00
_cell.angle_gamma   90.00
#
_symmetry.space_group_name_H-M   'P 1'
#
loop_
_entity.id
_entity.type
_entity.pdbx_description
1 polymer ?
#
loop_
_entity_poly.entity_id
_entity_poly.type
_entity_poly.pdbx_seq_one_letter_code
_entity_poly.pdbx_strand_id
1 'polypeptide(L)'
;MTAAAITTAAPSERRRQYGSISRERRWALCWSYFFLTVFAIFFLMPPVYMLITSLKTSAEISAATNPWWVYHPTLSNYAELLTSRQYLTFFRNSALVSVLVVAIT
;
A
#
# COMPACT_ATOMS: atom_id res chain seq x y z
N MET A 1 36.54 64.54 -40.20
CA MET A 1 35.22 64.53 -39.53
C MET A 1 34.82 63.09 -39.27
N THR A 2 34.33 62.85 -38.07
CA THR A 2 34.24 61.60 -37.31
C THR A 2 33.26 60.58 -37.88
N ALA A 3 33.72 59.34 -38.10
CA ALA A 3 32.82 58.19 -38.28
C ALA A 3 32.54 57.59 -36.88
N ALA A 4 31.31 57.76 -36.41
CA ALA A 4 30.85 57.16 -35.16
C ALA A 4 30.63 55.65 -35.37
N ALA A 5 31.50 54.83 -34.78
CA ALA A 5 31.30 53.39 -34.69
C ALA A 5 30.23 53.11 -33.62
N ILE A 6 29.07 52.60 -34.06
CA ILE A 6 28.01 52.13 -33.17
C ILE A 6 28.45 50.75 -32.69
N THR A 7 28.98 50.67 -31.47
CA THR A 7 29.27 49.39 -30.82
C THR A 7 27.94 48.75 -30.43
N THR A 8 27.43 47.85 -31.28
CA THR A 8 26.36 46.92 -30.91
C THR A 8 26.92 45.96 -29.85
N ALA A 9 26.68 46.28 -28.58
CA ALA A 9 26.91 45.34 -27.49
C ALA A 9 25.97 44.14 -27.69
N ALA A 10 26.54 42.97 -27.94
CA ALA A 10 25.79 41.72 -27.99
C ALA A 10 25.06 41.50 -26.66
N PRO A 11 23.82 40.96 -26.67
CA PRO A 11 23.13 40.66 -25.43
C PRO A 11 23.89 39.55 -24.72
N SER A 12 24.30 39.81 -23.48
CA SER A 12 24.88 38.78 -22.63
C SER A 12 23.81 37.71 -22.38
N GLU A 13 23.99 36.54 -23.01
CA GLU A 13 23.18 35.38 -22.71
C GLU A 13 23.34 35.06 -21.22
N ARG A 14 22.36 35.46 -20.40
CA ARG A 14 22.23 34.99 -19.03
C ARG A 14 22.00 33.49 -19.11
N ARG A 15 23.09 32.74 -19.03
CA ARG A 15 23.12 31.30 -18.78
C ARG A 15 22.25 31.06 -17.54
N ARG A 16 20.97 30.68 -17.76
CA ARG A 16 20.07 30.24 -16.69
C ARG A 16 20.76 29.05 -16.02
N GLN A 17 21.38 29.32 -14.88
CA GLN A 17 21.94 28.27 -14.04
C GLN A 17 20.77 27.39 -13.63
N TYR A 18 20.64 26.22 -14.26
CA TYR A 18 19.78 25.14 -13.83
C TYR A 18 20.42 24.50 -12.60
N GLY A 19 20.46 25.29 -11.53
CA GLY A 19 21.08 24.92 -10.26
C GLY A 19 20.18 23.96 -9.50
N SER A 20 20.70 22.75 -9.26
CA SER A 20 20.33 21.85 -8.17
C SER A 20 19.03 21.03 -8.23
N ILE A 21 18.42 20.89 -9.41
CA ILE A 21 17.25 19.99 -9.62
C ILE A 21 17.53 18.54 -9.15
N SER A 22 18.79 18.11 -9.13
CA SER A 22 19.19 16.76 -8.72
C SER A 22 19.10 16.49 -7.22
N ARG A 23 19.33 17.49 -6.34
CA ARG A 23 19.25 17.33 -4.89
C ARG A 23 17.81 17.40 -4.38
N GLU A 24 17.03 18.35 -4.90
CA GLU A 24 15.59 18.48 -4.60
C GLU A 24 14.81 17.22 -5.01
N ARG A 25 15.13 16.64 -6.18
CA ARG A 25 14.49 15.39 -6.62
C ARG A 25 14.74 14.22 -5.67
N ARG A 26 15.95 14.06 -5.13
CA ARG A 26 16.25 12.96 -4.19
C ARG A 26 15.50 13.12 -2.87
N TRP A 27 15.37 14.35 -2.38
CA TRP A 27 14.56 14.65 -1.21
C TRP A 27 13.07 14.40 -1.47
N ALA A 28 12.54 14.88 -2.59
CA ALA A 28 11.15 14.65 -2.98
C ALA A 28 10.83 13.15 -3.11
N LEU A 29 11.75 12.36 -3.69
CA LEU A 29 11.62 10.90 -3.77
C LEU A 29 11.66 10.26 -2.38
N CYS A 30 12.61 10.63 -1.53
CA CYS A 30 12.71 10.07 -0.18
C CYS A 30 11.44 10.35 0.65
N TRP A 31 10.91 11.57 0.56
CA TRP A 31 9.64 11.95 1.19
C TRP A 31 8.45 11.19 0.60
N SER A 32 8.40 11.04 -0.73
CA SER A 32 7.37 10.26 -1.41
C SER A 32 7.36 8.80 -0.96
N TYR A 33 8.53 8.14 -0.93
CA TYR A 33 8.65 6.76 -0.44
C TYR A 33 8.33 6.64 1.04
N PHE A 34 8.71 7.61 1.87
CA PHE A 34 8.35 7.64 3.29
C PHE A 34 6.83 7.66 3.47
N PHE A 35 6.13 8.60 2.84
CA PHE A 35 4.67 8.69 2.94
C PHE A 35 3.97 7.47 2.33
N LEU A 36 4.48 6.95 1.21
CA LEU A 36 3.95 5.74 0.60
C LEU A 36 4.11 4.51 1.51
N THR A 37 5.25 4.39 2.20
CA THR A 37 5.50 3.31 3.16
C THR A 37 4.57 3.43 4.37
N VAL A 38 4.41 4.63 4.93
CA VAL A 38 3.49 4.87 6.05
C VAL A 38 2.05 4.55 5.64
N PHE A 39 1.63 5.00 4.46
CA PHE A 39 0.29 4.72 3.94
C PHE A 39 0.09 3.22 3.69
N ALA A 40 1.09 2.54 3.13
CA ALA A 40 1.06 1.11 2.94
C ALA A 40 0.96 0.35 4.27
N ILE A 41 1.73 0.73 5.30
CA ILE A 41 1.65 0.12 6.64
C ILE A 41 0.27 0.35 7.24
N PHE A 42 -0.27 1.57 7.17
CA PHE A 42 -1.61 1.88 7.66
C PHE A 42 -2.69 1.05 6.95
N PHE A 43 -2.56 0.89 5.63
CA PHE A 43 -3.49 0.10 4.83
C PHE A 43 -3.34 -1.42 5.07
N LEU A 44 -2.13 -1.90 5.33
CA LEU A 44 -1.87 -3.29 5.70
C LEU A 44 -2.23 -3.62 7.14
N MET A 45 -2.29 -2.63 8.03
CA MET A 45 -2.57 -2.84 9.45
C MET A 45 -3.89 -3.60 9.69
N PRO A 46 -5.05 -3.22 9.08
CA PRO A 46 -6.29 -3.99 9.23
C PRO A 46 -6.21 -5.43 8.66
N PRO A 47 -5.74 -5.68 7.43
CA PRO A 47 -5.55 -7.05 6.92
C PRO A 47 -4.60 -7.91 7.76
N VAL A 48 -3.49 -7.34 8.22
CA VAL A 48 -2.52 -8.03 9.09
C VAL A 48 -3.15 -8.35 10.43
N TYR A 49 -3.89 -7.41 11.02
CA TYR A 49 -4.63 -7.64 12.26
C TYR A 49 -5.67 -8.75 12.08
N MET A 50 -6.41 -8.77 10.95
CA MET A 50 -7.35 -9.85 10.64
C MET A 50 -6.67 -11.22 10.51
N LEU A 51 -5.48 -11.29 9.93
CA LEU A 51 -4.71 -12.54 9.81
C LEU A 51 -4.21 -13.02 11.18
N ILE A 52 -3.72 -12.09 12.01
CA ILE A 52 -3.30 -12.40 13.38
C ILE A 52 -4.50 -12.91 14.20
N THR A 53 -5.66 -12.25 14.11
CA THR A 53 -6.86 -12.66 14.85
C THR A 53 -7.49 -13.94 14.31
N SER A 54 -7.40 -14.24 13.01
CA SER A 54 -7.91 -15.50 12.46
C SER A 54 -7.13 -16.73 12.94
N LEU A 55 -5.87 -16.54 13.35
CA LEU A 55 -5.02 -17.55 13.95
C LEU A 55 -5.17 -17.67 15.48
N LYS A 56 -5.90 -16.75 16.14
CA LYS A 56 -6.17 -16.82 17.57
C LYS A 56 -7.24 -17.87 17.89
N THR A 57 -7.03 -18.61 18.98
CA THR A 57 -8.03 -19.56 19.47
C THR A 57 -9.28 -18.84 20.01
N SER A 58 -10.46 -19.44 19.88
CA SER A 58 -11.69 -18.96 20.52
C SER A 58 -11.53 -18.79 22.04
N ALA A 59 -10.66 -19.61 22.67
CA ALA A 59 -10.31 -19.51 24.08
C ALA A 59 -9.49 -18.26 24.42
N GLU A 60 -8.52 -17.86 23.58
CA GLU A 60 -7.74 -16.63 23.77
C GLU A 60 -8.53 -15.35 23.49
N ILE A 61 -9.45 -15.40 22.51
CA ILE A 61 -10.36 -14.29 22.21
C ILE A 61 -11.30 -14.06 23.41
N SER A 62 -11.82 -15.12 24.03
CA SER A 62 -12.66 -15.03 25.23
C SER A 62 -11.88 -14.64 26.50
N ALA A 63 -10.56 -14.85 26.52
CA ALA A 63 -9.70 -14.51 27.66
C ALA A 63 -9.18 -13.06 27.65
N ALA A 64 -9.66 -12.20 26.73
CA ALA A 64 -9.31 -10.77 26.64
C ALA A 64 -7.78 -10.49 26.68
N THR A 65 -6.98 -11.38 26.08
CA THR A 65 -5.52 -11.27 26.05
C THR A 65 -5.04 -10.30 24.94
N ASN A 66 -3.83 -9.75 25.07
CA ASN A 66 -3.24 -8.69 24.24
C ASN A 66 -3.64 -8.78 22.74
N PRO A 67 -4.26 -7.73 22.16
CA PRO A 67 -4.79 -7.76 20.81
C PRO A 67 -3.73 -8.02 19.73
N TRP A 68 -2.46 -7.64 19.97
CA TRP A 68 -1.39 -7.66 18.96
C TRP A 68 -0.50 -8.91 18.96
N TRP A 69 -0.71 -9.84 19.90
CA TRP A 69 0.13 -11.04 20.03
C TRP A 69 -0.73 -12.32 20.14
N VAL A 70 -0.26 -13.43 19.55
CA VAL A 70 -0.89 -14.76 19.62
C VAL A 70 0.00 -15.64 20.49
N TYR A 71 -0.57 -16.29 21.51
CA TYR A 71 0.19 -17.14 22.41
C TYR A 71 0.11 -18.61 21.98
N HIS A 72 -1.03 -19.04 21.43
CA HIS A 72 -1.25 -20.38 20.90
C HIS A 72 -1.84 -20.33 19.48
N PRO A 73 -1.00 -20.29 18.42
CA PRO A 73 -1.50 -20.32 17.05
C PRO A 73 -2.21 -21.66 16.79
N THR A 74 -3.49 -21.63 16.40
CA THR A 74 -4.22 -22.85 16.04
C THR A 74 -4.81 -22.78 14.64
N LEU A 75 -4.75 -23.92 13.95
CA LEU A 75 -5.40 -24.15 12.66
C LEU A 75 -6.78 -24.81 12.82
N SER A 76 -7.24 -25.00 14.07
CA SER A 76 -8.51 -25.65 14.38
C SER A 76 -9.71 -24.86 13.83
N ASN A 77 -9.68 -23.53 13.88
CA ASN A 77 -10.73 -22.68 13.33
C ASN A 77 -10.90 -22.90 11.83
N TYR A 78 -9.79 -23.01 11.09
CA TYR A 78 -9.81 -23.29 9.65
C TYR A 78 -10.30 -24.72 9.38
N ALA A 79 -9.85 -25.71 10.15
CA ALA A 79 -10.30 -27.09 10.00
C ALA A 79 -11.80 -27.24 10.26
N GLU A 80 -12.34 -26.57 11.29
CA GLU A 80 -13.77 -26.59 11.61
C GLU A 80 -14.62 -25.90 10.53
N LEU A 81 -14.18 -24.75 10.04
CA LEU A 81 -14.84 -24.05 8.93
C LEU A 81 -14.84 -24.89 7.65
N LEU A 82 -13.69 -25.48 7.29
CA LEU A 82 -13.56 -26.29 6.08
C LEU A 82 -14.26 -27.65 6.16
N THR A 83 -14.56 -28.14 7.37
CA THR A 83 -15.31 -29.40 7.57
C THR A 83 -16.82 -29.14 7.73
N SER A 84 -17.23 -27.90 8.03
CA SER A 84 -18.63 -27.53 8.14
C SER A 84 -19.35 -27.57 6.79
N ARG A 85 -20.32 -28.47 6.66
CA ARG A 85 -21.16 -28.56 5.43
C ARG A 85 -21.85 -27.25 5.08
N GLN A 86 -22.27 -26.49 6.10
CA GLN A 86 -22.97 -25.22 5.88
C GLN A 86 -22.05 -24.19 5.23
N TYR A 87 -20.82 -24.06 5.74
CA TYR A 87 -19.82 -23.16 5.19
C TYR A 87 -19.46 -23.55 3.75
N LEU A 88 -19.19 -24.84 3.50
CA LEU A 88 -18.89 -25.33 2.15
C LEU A 88 -20.05 -25.09 1.16
N THR A 89 -21.30 -25.20 1.61
CA THR A 89 -22.48 -24.92 0.78
C THR A 89 -22.53 -23.45 0.39
N PHE A 90 -22.37 -22.55 1.35
CA PHE A 90 -22.34 -21.11 1.08
C PHE A 90 -21.16 -20.71 0.18
N PHE A 91 -19.97 -21.26 0.44
CA PHE A 91 -18.79 -21.02 -0.38
C PHE A 91 -19.02 -21.46 -1.84
N ARG A 92 -19.59 -22.65 -2.06
CA ARG A 92 -19.92 -23.14 -3.41
C ARG A 92 -20.98 -22.29 -4.09
N ASN A 93 -22.01 -21.86 -3.37
CA ASN A 93 -23.05 -20.99 -3.92
C ASN A 93 -22.47 -19.64 -4.35
N SER A 94 -21.66 -19.01 -3.50
CA SER A 94 -20.98 -17.75 -3.83
C SER A 94 -20.04 -17.91 -5.01
N ALA A 95 -19.22 -18.96 -5.04
CA ALA A 95 -18.31 -19.23 -6.15
C ALA A 95 -19.07 -19.42 -7.47
N LEU A 96 -20.17 -20.19 -7.46
CA LEU A 96 -21.00 -20.42 -8.63
C LEU A 96 -21.63 -19.12 -9.13
N VAL A 97 -22.20 -18.30 -8.23
CA VAL A 97 -22.78 -17.00 -8.61
C VAL A 97 -21.70 -16.08 -9.18
N SER A 98 -20.54 -15.95 -8.53
CA SER A 98 -19.44 -15.12 -9.04
C SER A 98 -18.97 -15.55 -10.43
N VAL A 99 -18.80 -16.85 -10.66
CA VAL A 99 -18.38 -17.38 -11.98
C VAL A 99 -19.45 -17.13 -13.03
N LEU A 100 -20.72 -17.38 -12.71
CA LEU A 100 -21.82 -17.13 -13.65
C LEU A 100 -21.92 -15.64 -14.00
N VAL A 101 -21.81 -14.75 -13.01
CA VAL A 101 -21.85 -13.30 -13.25
C VAL A 101 -20.69 -12.88 -14.15
N VAL A 102 -19.45 -13.26 -13.82
CA VAL A 102 -18.26 -12.90 -14.62
C VAL A 102 -18.29 -13.51 -16.02
N ALA A 103 -18.89 -14.69 -16.20
CA ALA A 103 -19.01 -15.31 -17.52
C ALA A 103 -20.10 -14.65 -18.40
N ILE A 104 -21.13 -14.05 -17.79
CA ILE A 104 -22.23 -13.38 -18.49
C ILE A 104 -21.89 -11.92 -18.83
N THR A 105 -21.17 -11.21 -17.94
CA THR A 105 -20.76 -9.80 -18.12
C THR A 105 -19.52 -9.66 -18.99
#